data_AF-A0A366E472-F1
#
_entry.id   AF-A0A366E472-F1
#
_cell.length_a   1.000
_cell.length_b   1.000
_cell.length_c   1.000
_cell.angle_alpha   90.00
_cell.angle_beta   90.00
_cell.angle_gamma   90.00
#
_symmetry.space_group_name_H-M   'P 1'
#
loop_
_entity.id
_entity.type
_entity.pdbx_description
1 polymer ?
#
loop_
_entity_poly.entity_id
_entity_poly.type
_entity_poly.pdbx_seq_one_letter_code
_entity_poly.pdbx_strand_id
1 'polypeptide(L)'
;MHARGLGELLASLDALPTPRERLIALVEGWVGEREMAARHGCPFGSLTAELHKRDDPLDGRAAEVMGVLIDWAQRQFAVPGRADARELAVALIAAYQGIAMLTNTFRDPELMVAEGRRLVGWIEAM
;
A
#
# COMPACT_ATOMS: atom_id res chain seq x y z
N MET A 1 -11.05 -4.31 13.16
CA MET A 1 -10.75 -5.57 12.44
C MET A 1 -9.66 -5.35 11.40
N HIS A 2 -9.74 -4.31 10.55
CA HIS A 2 -8.73 -4.05 9.51
C HIS A 2 -7.38 -3.54 10.05
N ALA A 3 -7.37 -2.67 11.08
CA ALA A 3 -6.14 -2.19 11.71
C ALA A 3 -5.31 -3.31 12.39
N ARG A 4 -5.95 -4.37 12.90
CA ARG A 4 -5.27 -5.53 13.48
C ARG A 4 -4.58 -6.37 12.39
N GLY A 5 -5.28 -6.60 11.28
CA GLY A 5 -4.70 -7.28 10.11
C GLY A 5 -3.54 -6.49 9.48
N LEU A 6 -3.62 -5.16 9.45
CA LEU A 6 -2.49 -4.32 9.02
C LEU A 6 -1.29 -4.47 9.96
N GLY A 7 -1.49 -4.39 11.27
CA GLY A 7 -0.40 -4.56 12.24
C GLY A 7 0.31 -5.91 12.13
N GLU A 8 -0.45 -7.00 11.95
CA GLU A 8 0.10 -8.35 11.76
C GLU A 8 0.88 -8.47 10.44
N LEU A 9 0.38 -7.89 9.35
CA LEU A 9 1.09 -7.80 8.08
C LEU A 9 2.41 -7.03 8.22
N LEU A 10 2.38 -5.84 8.83
CA LEU A 10 3.59 -5.03 8.99
C LEU A 10 4.63 -5.71 9.89
N ALA A 11 4.18 -6.41 10.93
CA ALA A 11 5.05 -7.20 11.79
C ALA A 11 5.71 -8.38 11.05
N SER A 12 4.98 -9.06 10.17
CA SER A 12 5.56 -10.15 9.38
C SER A 12 6.57 -9.63 8.35
N LEU A 13 6.31 -8.46 7.76
CA LEU A 13 7.26 -7.78 6.88
C LEU A 13 8.50 -7.35 7.64
N ASP A 14 8.38 -6.75 8.84
CA ASP A 14 9.52 -6.31 9.64
C ASP A 14 10.48 -7.46 10.03
N ALA A 15 10.05 -8.73 9.96
CA ALA A 15 10.91 -9.89 10.14
C ALA A 15 11.90 -10.12 8.98
N LEU A 16 11.71 -9.48 7.82
CA LEU A 16 12.64 -9.57 6.70
C LEU A 16 13.92 -8.77 6.96
N PRO A 17 15.09 -9.23 6.46
CA PRO A 17 16.40 -8.68 6.84
C PRO A 17 16.61 -7.21 6.46
N THR A 18 16.22 -6.81 5.25
CA THR A 18 16.53 -5.47 4.74
C THR A 18 15.29 -4.60 4.48
N PRO A 19 15.39 -3.27 4.60
CA PRO A 19 14.31 -2.36 4.22
C PRO A 19 13.79 -2.56 2.80
N ARG A 20 14.70 -2.89 1.86
CA ARG A 20 14.35 -3.15 0.46
C ARG A 20 13.49 -4.40 0.32
N GLU A 21 13.90 -5.51 0.92
CA GLU A 21 13.13 -6.77 0.89
C GLU A 21 11.74 -6.58 1.51
N ARG A 22 11.62 -5.78 2.58
CA ARG A 22 10.34 -5.44 3.21
C ARG A 22 9.40 -4.72 2.26
N LEU A 23 9.90 -3.71 1.56
CA LEU A 23 9.11 -2.93 0.59
C LEU A 23 8.70 -3.78 -0.62
N ILE A 24 9.61 -4.63 -1.12
CA ILE A 24 9.31 -5.56 -2.21
C ILE A 24 8.23 -6.55 -1.79
N ALA A 25 8.37 -7.18 -0.62
CA ALA A 25 7.39 -8.14 -0.10
C ALA A 25 6.01 -7.50 0.14
N LEU A 26 5.96 -6.22 0.54
CA LEU A 26 4.71 -5.47 0.63
C LEU A 26 4.01 -5.38 -0.74
N VAL A 27 4.77 -5.02 -1.78
CA VAL A 27 4.24 -4.93 -3.16
C VAL A 27 3.80 -6.29 -3.67
N GLU A 28 4.59 -7.34 -3.45
CA GLU A 28 4.24 -8.71 -3.82
C GLU A 28 2.97 -9.19 -3.12
N GLY A 29 2.78 -8.84 -1.84
CA GLY A 29 1.55 -9.10 -1.11
C GLY A 29 0.33 -8.46 -1.78
N TRP A 30 0.43 -7.21 -2.23
CA TRP A 30 -0.64 -6.55 -2.98
C TRP A 30 -0.93 -7.24 -4.33
N VAL A 31 0.10 -7.69 -5.03
CA VAL A 31 -0.04 -8.45 -6.27
C VAL A 31 -0.69 -9.82 -6.01
N GLY A 32 -0.43 -10.43 -4.86
CA GLY A 32 -1.10 -11.66 -4.40
C GLY A 32 -2.61 -11.47 -4.22
N GLU A 33 -3.02 -10.29 -3.73
CA GLU A 33 -4.42 -9.92 -3.49
C GLU A 33 -5.13 -9.30 -4.71
N ARG A 34 -4.54 -9.38 -5.92
CA ARG A 34 -5.07 -8.74 -7.13
C ARG A 34 -6.50 -9.12 -7.50
N GLU A 35 -6.90 -10.37 -7.26
CA GLU A 35 -8.27 -10.85 -7.51
C GLU A 35 -9.28 -10.19 -6.57
N MET A 36 -8.91 -10.05 -5.30
CA MET A 36 -9.69 -9.31 -4.31
C MET A 36 -9.78 -7.83 -4.70
N ALA A 37 -8.67 -7.23 -5.13
CA ALA A 37 -8.65 -5.85 -5.61
C ALA A 37 -9.54 -5.63 -6.84
N ALA A 38 -9.50 -6.53 -7.83
CA ALA A 38 -10.37 -6.47 -9.00
C ALA A 38 -11.86 -6.56 -8.63
N ARG A 39 -12.21 -7.33 -7.59
CA ARG A 39 -13.60 -7.50 -7.14
C ARG A 39 -14.12 -6.40 -6.20
N HIS A 40 -13.27 -5.93 -5.29
CA HIS A 40 -13.70 -5.12 -4.14
C HIS A 40 -12.89 -3.83 -3.94
N GLY A 41 -11.87 -3.58 -4.75
CA GLY A 41 -10.95 -2.45 -4.58
C GLY A 41 -9.86 -2.77 -3.56
N CYS A 42 -8.97 -1.79 -3.32
CA CYS A 42 -7.96 -1.92 -2.28
C CYS A 42 -8.65 -2.16 -0.93
N PRO A 43 -8.28 -3.17 -0.13
CA PRO A 43 -8.87 -3.40 1.20
C PRO A 43 -8.63 -2.23 2.18
N PHE A 44 -7.66 -1.37 1.87
CA PHE A 44 -7.35 -0.15 2.65
C PHE A 44 -7.96 1.12 2.03
N GLY A 45 -8.21 1.14 0.71
CA GLY A 45 -8.70 2.32 -0.04
C GLY A 45 -10.19 2.29 -0.38
N SER A 46 -10.86 1.14 -0.30
CA SER A 46 -12.32 1.03 -0.43
C SER A 46 -13.07 1.76 0.69
N LEU A 47 -12.35 2.21 1.73
CA LEU A 47 -12.86 3.11 2.76
C LEU A 47 -12.81 4.60 2.36
N THR A 48 -11.82 5.08 1.59
CA THR A 48 -11.63 6.53 1.36
C THR A 48 -12.52 7.11 0.25
N ALA A 49 -12.90 6.33 -0.78
CA ALA A 49 -13.72 6.84 -1.89
C ALA A 49 -15.24 6.88 -1.57
N GLU A 50 -15.71 6.03 -0.66
CA GLU A 50 -17.13 5.97 -0.23
C GLU A 50 -17.43 6.88 0.98
N LEU A 51 -16.44 7.17 1.83
CA LEU A 51 -16.66 7.92 3.07
C LEU A 51 -16.64 9.44 2.90
N HIS A 52 -15.93 9.99 1.91
CA HIS A 52 -15.89 11.45 1.72
C HIS A 52 -17.19 12.06 1.14
N LYS A 53 -18.22 11.23 0.87
CA LYS A 53 -19.56 11.68 0.44
C LYS A 53 -20.58 11.70 1.58
N ARG A 54 -20.19 11.28 2.79
CA ARG A 54 -21.04 11.26 3.98
C ARG A 54 -20.25 11.86 5.12
N ASP A 55 -20.75 12.93 5.75
CA ASP A 55 -20.21 13.47 7.00
C ASP A 55 -20.37 12.43 8.14
N ASP A 56 -19.61 11.33 8.09
CA ASP A 56 -19.73 10.17 8.96
C ASP A 56 -18.41 9.91 9.71
N PRO A 57 -18.42 9.65 11.03
CA PRO A 57 -17.24 9.36 11.86
C PRO A 57 -16.31 8.23 11.39
N LEU A 58 -16.67 7.47 10.35
CA LEU A 58 -15.82 6.45 9.74
C LEU A 58 -14.63 7.03 8.95
N ASP A 59 -14.67 8.31 8.56
CA ASP A 59 -13.64 8.96 7.74
C ASP A 59 -12.26 8.99 8.43
N GLY A 60 -12.23 9.10 9.77
CA GLY A 60 -11.00 9.11 10.55
C GLY A 60 -10.23 7.77 10.56
N ARG A 61 -10.93 6.64 10.40
CA ARG A 61 -10.30 5.31 10.44
C ARG A 61 -9.52 4.99 9.17
N ALA A 62 -9.99 5.48 8.02
CA ALA A 62 -9.28 5.28 6.75
C ALA A 62 -7.96 6.07 6.73
N ALA A 63 -8.02 7.32 7.18
CA ALA A 63 -6.86 8.18 7.31
C ALA A 63 -5.82 7.61 8.30
N GLU A 64 -6.26 7.04 9.42
CA GLU A 64 -5.39 6.37 10.39
C GLU A 64 -4.65 5.16 9.76
N VAL A 65 -5.38 4.29 9.05
CA VAL A 65 -4.78 3.12 8.37
C VAL A 65 -3.76 3.56 7.32
N MET A 66 -4.07 4.57 6.51
CA MET A 66 -3.13 5.10 5.52
C MET A 66 -1.90 5.74 6.20
N GLY A 67 -2.11 6.47 7.29
CA GLY A 67 -1.03 7.05 8.10
C GLY A 67 -0.06 5.99 8.60
N VAL A 68 -0.58 4.90 9.19
CA VAL A 68 0.24 3.77 9.66
C VAL A 68 1.06 3.14 8.53
N LEU A 69 0.47 2.97 7.35
CA LEU A 69 1.15 2.39 6.18
C LEU A 69 2.25 3.31 5.64
N ILE A 70 1.97 4.61 5.54
CA ILE A 70 2.93 5.64 5.12
C ILE A 70 4.08 5.72 6.13
N ASP A 71 3.79 5.78 7.42
CA ASP A 71 4.81 5.88 8.46
C ASP A 71 5.68 4.62 8.50
N TRP A 72 5.09 3.43 8.28
CA TRP A 72 5.86 2.20 8.15
C TRP A 72 6.78 2.22 6.91
N ALA A 73 6.28 2.62 5.74
CA ALA A 73 7.09 2.70 4.52
C ALA A 73 8.19 3.76 4.64
N GLN A 74 7.89 4.91 5.26
CA GLN A 74 8.85 5.98 5.54
C GLN A 74 10.02 5.45 6.38
N ARG A 75 9.77 4.65 7.42
CA ARG A 75 10.84 4.04 8.21
C ARG A 75 11.78 3.22 7.36
N GLN A 76 11.27 2.45 6.38
CA GLN A 76 12.11 1.64 5.50
C GLN A 76 13.00 2.52 4.60
N PHE A 77 12.44 3.57 4.00
CA PHE A 77 13.21 4.51 3.19
C PHE A 77 14.20 5.35 4.00
N ALA A 78 13.94 5.59 5.29
CA ALA A 78 14.82 6.35 6.16
C ALA A 78 16.06 5.59 6.64
N VAL A 79 16.01 4.24 6.73
CA VAL A 79 17.16 3.41 7.15
C VAL A 79 18.43 3.69 6.33
N PRO A 80 18.40 3.78 5.00
CA PRO A 80 19.59 4.15 4.20
C PRO A 80 19.99 5.64 4.30
N GLY A 81 19.38 6.43 5.20
CA GLY A 81 19.74 7.84 5.43
C GLY A 81 19.13 8.82 4.44
N ARG A 82 18.04 8.44 3.75
CA ARG A 82 17.39 9.30 2.75
C ARG A 82 16.62 10.46 3.39
N ALA A 83 16.90 11.67 2.92
CA ALA A 83 16.19 12.88 3.36
C ALA A 83 14.75 12.96 2.81
N ASP A 84 14.49 12.33 1.65
CA ASP A 84 13.19 12.29 0.96
C ASP A 84 12.32 11.08 1.36
N ALA A 85 12.65 10.38 2.45
CA ALA A 85 12.00 9.14 2.85
C ALA A 85 10.46 9.22 2.96
N ARG A 86 9.94 10.35 3.47
CA ARG A 86 8.50 10.57 3.58
C ARG A 86 7.83 10.74 2.21
N GLU A 87 8.49 11.47 1.31
CA GLU A 87 7.99 11.72 -0.05
C GLU A 87 7.93 10.42 -0.85
N LEU A 88 8.95 9.57 -0.72
CA LEU A 88 8.98 8.24 -1.33
C LEU A 88 7.91 7.30 -0.77
N ALA A 89 7.70 7.33 0.55
CA ALA A 89 6.63 6.56 1.18
C ALA A 89 5.25 6.95 0.64
N VAL A 90 4.96 8.25 0.59
CA VAL A 90 3.72 8.77 0.01
C VAL A 90 3.58 8.37 -1.46
N ALA A 91 4.65 8.50 -2.26
CA ALA A 91 4.64 8.13 -3.67
C ALA A 91 4.33 6.64 -3.89
N LEU A 92 4.95 5.75 -3.10
CA LEU A 92 4.69 4.31 -3.18
C LEU A 92 3.23 3.99 -2.84
N ILE A 93 2.71 4.53 -1.73
CA ILE A 93 1.34 4.24 -1.32
C ILE A 93 0.34 4.85 -2.31
N ALA A 94 0.58 6.07 -2.81
CA ALA A 94 -0.27 6.69 -3.82
C ALA A 94 -0.31 5.89 -5.12
N ALA A 95 0.84 5.40 -5.59
CA ALA A 95 0.91 4.54 -6.77
C ALA A 95 0.06 3.28 -6.58
N TYR A 96 0.24 2.57 -5.46
CA TYR A 96 -0.57 1.39 -5.15
C TYR A 96 -2.07 1.67 -5.12
N GLN A 97 -2.50 2.75 -4.45
CA GLN A 97 -3.92 3.11 -4.40
C GLN A 97 -4.48 3.39 -5.79
N GLY A 98 -3.74 4.10 -6.64
CA GLY A 98 -4.11 4.35 -8.03
C GLY A 98 -4.27 3.05 -8.83
N ILE A 99 -3.30 2.13 -8.72
CA ILE A 99 -3.34 0.84 -9.42
C ILE A 99 -4.52 0.01 -8.94
N ALA A 100 -4.76 -0.06 -7.63
CA ALA A 100 -5.88 -0.81 -7.08
C ALA A 100 -7.24 -0.25 -7.53
N MET A 101 -7.37 1.09 -7.63
CA MET A 101 -8.55 1.74 -8.18
C MET A 101 -8.79 1.37 -9.65
N LEU A 102 -7.74 1.42 -10.49
CA LEU A 102 -7.85 1.04 -11.90
C LEU A 102 -8.15 -0.47 -12.07
N THR A 103 -7.47 -1.32 -11.31
CA THR A 103 -7.71 -2.77 -11.25
C THR A 103 -9.17 -3.07 -10.95
N ASN A 104 -9.77 -2.37 -9.98
CA ASN A 104 -11.18 -2.53 -9.64
C ASN A 104 -12.13 -1.96 -10.69
N THR A 105 -11.84 -0.77 -11.21
CA THR A 105 -12.67 -0.07 -12.20
C THR A 105 -12.80 -0.91 -13.48
N PHE A 106 -11.69 -1.47 -13.95
CA PHE A 106 -11.65 -2.28 -15.18
C PHE A 106 -11.87 -3.78 -14.95
N ARG A 107 -11.98 -4.22 -13.69
CA ARG A 107 -12.06 -5.66 -13.32
C ARG A 107 -10.90 -6.47 -13.90
N ASP A 108 -9.72 -5.84 -13.97
CA ASP A 108 -8.54 -6.41 -14.61
C ASP A 108 -7.41 -6.61 -13.59
N PRO A 109 -7.23 -7.83 -13.05
CA PRO A 109 -6.16 -8.13 -12.10
C PRO A 109 -4.75 -8.01 -12.70
N GLU A 110 -4.60 -8.05 -14.03
CA GLU A 110 -3.29 -7.94 -14.68
C GLU A 110 -2.70 -6.53 -14.58
N LEU A 111 -3.54 -5.50 -14.39
CA LEU A 111 -3.07 -4.15 -14.07
C LEU A 111 -2.22 -4.14 -12.79
N MET A 112 -2.67 -4.84 -11.74
CA MET A 112 -1.92 -4.96 -10.49
C MET A 112 -0.60 -5.72 -10.70
N VAL A 113 -0.60 -6.77 -11.52
CA VAL A 113 0.63 -7.54 -11.82
C VAL A 113 1.65 -6.66 -12.55
N ALA A 114 1.23 -5.98 -13.61
CA ALA A 114 2.11 -5.17 -14.45
C ALA A 114 2.71 -3.99 -13.66
N GLU A 115 1.89 -3.31 -12.88
CA GLU A 115 2.33 -2.17 -12.08
C GLU A 115 3.09 -2.59 -10.82
N GLY A 116 2.76 -3.73 -10.22
CA GLY A 116 3.55 -4.32 -9.14
C GLY A 116 4.99 -4.60 -9.57
N ARG A 117 5.20 -5.15 -10.78
CA ARG A 117 6.55 -5.31 -11.34
C ARG A 117 7.27 -3.98 -11.53
N ARG A 118 6.57 -2.93 -11.97
CA ARG A 118 7.14 -1.57 -12.09
C ARG A 118 7.57 -1.01 -10.74
N LEU A 119 6.74 -1.19 -9.71
CA LEU A 119 7.06 -0.75 -8.35
C LEU A 119 8.24 -1.51 -7.74
N VAL A 120 8.32 -2.83 -7.93
CA VAL A 120 9.48 -3.63 -7.50
C VAL A 120 10.75 -3.14 -8.19
N GLY A 121 10.74 -2.97 -9.52
CA GLY A 121 11.90 -2.44 -10.25
C GLY A 121 12.29 -1.03 -9.82
N TRP A 122 11.31 -0.18 -9.49
CA TRP A 122 11.57 1.15 -8.92
C TRP A 122 12.23 1.07 -7.54
N ILE A 123 11.77 0.18 -6.65
CA ILE A 123 12.37 -0.05 -5.33
C ILE A 123 13.79 -0.62 -5.49
N GLU A 124 14.04 -1.53 -6.43
CA GLU A 124 15.37 -2.12 -6.68
C GLU A 124 16.37 -1.10 -7.22
N ALA A 125 15.91 -0.12 -8.00
CA ALA A 125 16.76 0.92 -8.59
C ALA A 125 17.20 2.02 -7.60
N MET A 126 16.71 1.99 -6.35
CA MET A 126 17.08 2.96 -5.30
C MET A 126 18.34 2.63 -4.53
#